data_AF-A0A0U1EBV6-F1
#
_entry.id   AF-A0A0U1EBV6-F1
#
_cell.length_a   1.000
_cell.length_b   1.000
_cell.length_c   1.000
_cell.angle_alpha   90.00
_cell.angle_beta   90.00
_cell.angle_gamma   90.00
#
_symmetry.space_group_name_H-M   'P 1'
#
loop_
_entity.id
_entity.type
_entity.pdbx_description
1 polymer ?
#
loop_
_entity_poly.entity_id
_entity_poly.type
_entity_poly.pdbx_seq_one_letter_code
_entity_poly.pdbx_strand_id
1 'polypeptide(L)'
;MNYMDLYLQQFLKSTIKNSIDEYKMILDKKLKSIESYINYLSEKRVQLKKLIDSLTLSLENKYIDIVNNHDIYCAEEIHDVEIEKIKTKLDDIEAYYARIEADLHLQSKEKITTENECNLIYHMSAVA
;
A
#
# COMPACT_ATOMS: atom_id res chain seq x y z
N MET A 1 -22.04 40.48 -33.18
CA MET A 1 -21.99 39.47 -32.11
C MET A 1 -23.04 39.89 -31.08
N ASN A 2 -24.01 39.02 -30.77
CA ASN A 2 -25.12 39.37 -29.87
C ASN A 2 -24.59 39.50 -28.44
N TYR A 3 -25.08 40.48 -27.68
CA TYR A 3 -24.74 40.66 -26.27
C TYR A 3 -24.99 39.38 -25.46
N MET A 4 -26.06 38.65 -25.80
CA MET A 4 -26.36 37.35 -25.19
C MET A 4 -25.30 36.29 -25.49
N ASP A 5 -24.74 36.27 -26.70
CA ASP A 5 -23.68 35.31 -27.05
C ASP A 5 -22.42 35.57 -26.21
N LEU A 6 -22.08 36.84 -26.03
CA LEU A 6 -20.90 37.26 -25.27
C LEU A 6 -21.05 36.93 -23.77
N TYR A 7 -22.25 37.17 -23.23
CA TYR A 7 -22.58 36.80 -21.86
C TYR A 7 -22.52 35.28 -21.65
N LEU A 8 -23.13 34.49 -22.55
CA LEU A 8 -23.12 33.03 -22.46
C LEU A 8 -21.70 32.47 -22.55
N GLN A 9 -20.87 33.00 -23.46
CA GLN A 9 -19.46 32.60 -23.56
C GLN A 9 -18.70 32.88 -22.27
N GLN A 10 -18.88 34.06 -21.67
CA GLN A 10 -18.19 34.43 -20.45
C GLN A 10 -18.66 33.60 -19.24
N PHE A 11 -19.98 33.36 -19.15
CA PHE A 11 -20.57 32.49 -18.13
C PHE A 11 -20.01 31.07 -18.23
N LEU A 12 -20.08 30.45 -19.42
CA LEU A 12 -19.56 29.10 -19.65
C LEU A 12 -18.07 29.00 -19.33
N LYS A 13 -17.27 29.97 -19.78
CA LYS A 13 -15.83 30.02 -19.47
C LYS A 13 -15.57 30.07 -17.97
N SER A 14 -16.30 30.91 -17.24
CA SER A 14 -16.16 30.99 -15.78
C SER A 14 -16.57 29.70 -15.08
N THR A 15 -17.68 29.08 -15.52
CA THR A 15 -18.16 27.81 -14.94
C THR A 15 -17.15 26.69 -15.17
N ILE A 16 -16.66 26.54 -16.41
CA ILE A 16 -15.66 25.51 -16.77
C ILE A 16 -14.39 25.69 -15.95
N LYS A 17 -13.89 26.93 -15.84
CA LYS A 17 -12.69 27.23 -15.05
C LYS A 17 -12.87 26.84 -13.58
N ASN A 18 -13.98 27.24 -12.96
CA ASN A 18 -14.26 26.91 -11.56
C ASN A 18 -14.34 25.40 -11.35
N SER A 19 -15.04 24.68 -12.24
CA SER A 19 -15.13 23.21 -12.15
C SER A 19 -13.77 22.52 -12.32
N ILE A 20 -12.92 23.02 -13.22
CA ILE A 20 -11.55 22.51 -13.38
C ILE A 20 -10.75 22.72 -12.08
N ASP A 21 -10.81 23.91 -11.49
CA ASP A 21 -10.04 24.23 -10.28
C ASP A 21 -10.53 23.44 -9.06
N GLU A 22 -11.85 23.24 -8.92
CA GLU A 22 -12.42 22.36 -7.89
C GLU A 22 -11.93 20.91 -8.05
N TYR A 23 -11.95 20.40 -9.29
CA TYR A 23 -11.55 19.03 -9.55
C TYR A 23 -10.05 18.81 -9.34
N LYS A 24 -9.19 19.79 -9.67
CA LYS A 24 -7.76 19.76 -9.28
C LYS A 24 -7.59 19.59 -7.77
N MET A 25 -8.31 20.39 -6.97
CA MET A 25 -8.22 20.31 -5.51
C MET A 25 -8.65 18.94 -4.98
N ILE A 26 -9.64 18.30 -5.61
CA ILE A 26 -10.08 16.94 -5.25
C ILE A 26 -8.99 15.92 -5.58
N LEU A 27 -8.42 15.99 -6.79
CA LEU A 27 -7.36 15.08 -7.21
C LEU A 27 -6.09 15.22 -6.37
N ASP A 28 -5.67 16.45 -6.04
CA ASP A 28 -4.51 16.70 -5.18
C ASP A 28 -4.68 16.07 -3.80
N LYS A 29 -5.88 16.21 -3.20
CA LYS A 29 -6.20 15.57 -1.92
C LYS A 29 -6.18 14.06 -2.03
N LYS A 30 -6.74 13.50 -3.10
CA LYS A 30 -6.75 12.05 -3.36
C LYS A 30 -5.33 11.51 -3.51
N LEU A 31 -4.50 12.16 -4.32
CA LEU A 31 -3.12 11.76 -4.56
C LEU A 31 -2.32 11.77 -3.25
N LYS A 32 -2.42 12.84 -2.46
CA LYS A 32 -1.76 12.93 -1.15
C LYS A 32 -2.22 11.84 -0.18
N SER A 33 -3.50 11.47 -0.21
CA SER A 33 -4.04 10.37 0.61
C SER A 33 -3.45 9.02 0.18
N ILE A 34 -3.38 8.75 -1.12
CA ILE A 34 -2.79 7.52 -1.67
C ILE A 34 -1.31 7.44 -1.26
N GLU A 35 -0.55 8.53 -1.42
CA GLU A 35 0.86 8.58 -1.04
C GLU A 35 1.09 8.34 0.45
N SER A 36 0.26 8.96 1.30
CA SER A 36 0.32 8.76 2.75
C SER A 36 0.03 7.30 3.12
N TYR A 37 -0.93 6.67 2.43
CA TYR A 37 -1.28 5.28 2.68
C TYR A 37 -0.21 4.31 2.18
N ILE A 38 0.39 4.55 1.01
CA ILE A 38 1.54 3.79 0.50
C ILE A 38 2.71 3.86 1.49
N ASN A 39 2.99 5.03 2.04
CA ASN A 39 4.06 5.19 3.04
C ASN A 39 3.78 4.37 4.29
N TYR A 40 2.56 4.47 4.83
CA TYR A 40 2.13 3.68 5.98
C TYR A 40 2.27 2.17 5.74
N LEU A 41 1.79 1.68 4.60
CA LEU A 41 1.89 0.26 4.23
C LEU A 41 3.36 -0.17 4.05
N SER A 42 4.20 0.70 3.49
CA SER A 42 5.63 0.43 3.30
C SER A 42 6.37 0.31 4.63
N GLU A 43 6.06 1.17 5.60
CA GLU A 43 6.60 1.09 6.96
C GLU A 43 6.14 -0.19 7.66
N LYS A 44 4.84 -0.50 7.57
CA LYS A 44 4.27 -1.72 8.14
C LYS A 44 4.91 -2.98 7.54
N ARG A 45 5.11 -3.02 6.23
CA ARG A 45 5.81 -4.10 5.54
C ARG A 45 7.20 -4.35 6.15
N VAL A 46 7.99 -3.29 6.35
CA VAL A 46 9.34 -3.40 6.94
C VAL A 46 9.27 -3.95 8.37
N GLN A 47 8.31 -3.49 9.17
CA GLN A 47 8.11 -3.99 10.54
C GLN A 47 7.75 -5.48 10.56
N LEU A 48 6.82 -5.90 9.70
CA LEU A 48 6.42 -7.31 9.59
C LEU A 48 7.58 -8.19 9.13
N LYS A 49 8.37 -7.72 8.15
CA LYS A 49 9.54 -8.47 7.69
C LYS A 49 10.53 -8.74 8.83
N LYS A 50 10.85 -7.72 9.63
CA LYS A 50 11.72 -7.89 10.80
C LYS A 50 11.14 -8.88 11.83
N LEU A 51 9.82 -8.88 11.99
CA LEU A 51 9.14 -9.79 12.90
C LEU A 51 9.20 -11.24 12.39
N ILE A 52 8.99 -11.46 11.09
CA ILE A 52 9.19 -12.76 10.43
C ILE A 52 10.62 -13.23 10.67
N ASP A 53 11.62 -12.42 10.30
CA ASP A 53 13.04 -12.77 10.47
C ASP A 53 13.37 -13.15 11.93
N SER A 54 12.84 -12.39 12.90
CA SER A 54 13.03 -12.68 14.33
C SER A 54 12.36 -13.98 14.78
N LEU A 55 11.18 -14.30 14.26
CA LEU A 55 10.47 -15.53 14.61
C LEU A 55 11.11 -16.75 13.95
N THR A 56 11.57 -16.61 12.70
CA THR A 56 12.35 -17.65 12.00
C THR A 56 13.61 -17.98 12.77
N LEU A 57 14.39 -16.97 13.21
CA LEU A 57 15.56 -17.19 14.06
C LEU A 57 15.21 -17.88 15.39
N SER A 58 14.09 -17.48 16.02
CA SER A 58 13.63 -18.12 17.26
C SER A 58 13.26 -19.59 17.03
N LEU A 59 12.65 -19.90 15.88
CA LEU A 59 12.28 -21.26 15.50
C LEU A 59 13.54 -22.12 15.29
N GLU A 60 14.50 -21.61 14.52
CA GLU A 60 15.79 -22.28 14.25
C GLU A 60 16.55 -22.56 15.54
N ASN A 61 16.67 -21.57 16.43
CA ASN A 61 17.33 -21.75 17.73
C ASN A 61 16.64 -22.83 18.57
N LYS A 62 15.29 -22.86 18.57
CA LYS A 62 14.55 -23.88 19.30
C LYS A 62 14.83 -25.29 18.77
N TYR A 63 14.92 -25.44 17.44
CA TYR A 63 15.32 -26.71 16.83
C TYR A 63 16.75 -27.12 17.25
N ILE A 64 17.70 -26.18 17.22
CA ILE A 64 19.09 -26.42 17.64
C ILE A 64 19.16 -26.86 19.11
N ASP A 65 18.44 -26.18 20.00
CA ASP A 65 18.40 -26.50 21.43
C ASP A 65 17.87 -27.91 21.68
N ILE A 66 16.82 -28.33 20.97
CA ILE A 66 16.25 -29.67 21.12
C ILE A 66 17.27 -30.73 20.66
N VAL A 67 17.88 -30.55 19.48
CA VAL A 67 18.88 -31.48 18.95
C VAL A 67 20.08 -31.61 19.89
N ASN A 68 20.58 -30.49 20.41
CA ASN A 68 21.72 -30.47 21.33
C ASN A 68 21.39 -31.10 22.69
N ASN A 69 20.17 -30.96 23.17
CA ASN A 69 19.76 -31.46 24.48
C ASN A 69 19.30 -32.94 24.47
N HIS A 70 18.92 -33.48 23.31
CA HIS A 70 18.30 -34.81 23.21
C HIS A 70 19.16 -35.90 22.54
N ASP A 71 20.47 -35.69 22.33
CA ASP A 71 21.34 -36.70 21.72
C ASP A 71 20.69 -37.30 20.44
N ILE A 72 20.06 -36.44 19.61
CA ILE A 72 19.33 -36.88 18.42
C ILE A 72 20.36 -37.23 17.34
N TYR A 73 20.67 -38.52 17.20
CA TYR A 73 21.69 -39.03 16.26
C TYR A 73 21.17 -39.33 14.85
N CYS A 74 19.86 -39.27 14.62
CA CYS A 74 19.22 -39.54 13.33
C CYS A 74 17.98 -38.65 13.11
N ALA A 75 17.48 -38.59 11.88
CA ALA A 75 16.31 -37.78 11.55
C ALA A 75 15.06 -38.31 12.28
N GLU A 76 14.56 -37.52 13.23
CA GLU A 76 13.39 -37.82 14.03
C GLU A 76 12.41 -36.63 14.02
N GLU A 77 11.11 -36.92 14.07
CA GLU A 77 10.08 -35.88 14.01
C GLU A 77 9.94 -35.19 15.37
N ILE A 78 10.36 -33.93 15.45
CA ILE A 78 10.34 -33.15 16.70
C ILE A 78 8.92 -32.62 16.94
N HIS A 79 8.28 -33.13 17.98
CA HIS A 79 6.97 -32.69 18.44
C HIS A 79 7.12 -31.76 19.65
N ASP A 80 7.24 -30.46 19.40
CA ASP A 80 7.38 -29.44 20.44
C ASP A 80 6.28 -28.38 20.32
N VAL A 81 5.58 -28.14 21.44
CA VAL A 81 4.42 -27.23 21.48
C VAL A 81 4.83 -25.77 21.22
N GLU A 82 6.06 -25.37 21.57
CA GLU A 82 6.55 -24.02 21.31
C GLU A 82 6.93 -23.85 19.84
N ILE A 83 7.52 -24.87 19.21
CA ILE A 83 7.76 -24.92 17.77
C ILE A 83 6.46 -24.70 17.00
N GLU A 84 5.40 -25.45 17.32
CA GLU A 84 4.11 -25.29 16.65
C GLU A 84 3.51 -23.90 16.87
N LYS A 85 3.61 -23.34 18.08
CA LYS A 85 3.18 -21.97 18.36
C LYS A 85 3.94 -20.92 17.53
N ILE A 86 5.25 -21.09 17.32
CA ILE A 86 6.03 -20.17 16.50
C ILE A 86 5.63 -20.30 15.03
N LYS A 87 5.44 -21.53 14.52
CA LYS A 87 4.96 -21.78 13.15
C LYS A 87 3.61 -21.12 12.89
N THR A 88 2.61 -21.35 13.75
CA THR A 88 1.28 -20.74 13.56
C THR A 88 1.35 -19.20 13.54
N LYS A 89 2.20 -18.60 14.39
CA LYS A 89 2.42 -17.15 14.37
C LYS A 89 3.10 -16.68 13.08
N LEU A 90 4.09 -17.42 12.59
CA LEU A 90 4.73 -17.13 11.30
C LEU A 90 3.69 -17.17 10.19
N ASP A 91 2.86 -18.21 10.12
CA ASP A 91 1.79 -18.33 9.10
C ASP A 91 0.84 -17.13 9.11
N ASP A 92 0.37 -16.71 10.30
CA ASP A 92 -0.51 -15.56 10.45
C ASP A 92 0.14 -14.25 9.98
N ILE A 93 1.42 -14.05 10.34
CA ILE A 93 2.16 -12.84 10.00
C ILE A 93 2.52 -12.81 8.51
N GLU A 94 2.90 -13.94 7.92
CA GLU A 94 3.20 -14.07 6.50
C GLU A 94 1.94 -13.86 5.65
N ALA A 95 0.80 -14.41 6.08
CA ALA A 95 -0.49 -14.14 5.45
C ALA A 95 -0.84 -12.64 5.49
N TYR A 96 -0.57 -11.97 6.61
CA TYR A 96 -0.78 -10.53 6.71
C TYR A 96 0.21 -9.73 5.86
N TYR A 97 1.48 -10.13 5.81
CA TYR A 97 2.51 -9.53 4.95
C TYR A 97 2.10 -9.61 3.47
N ALA A 98 1.61 -10.76 3.03
CA ALA A 98 1.14 -10.96 1.65
C ALA A 98 -0.04 -10.01 1.30
N ARG A 99 -0.95 -9.76 2.25
CA ARG A 99 -2.04 -8.78 2.07
C ARG A 99 -1.49 -7.36 1.93
N ILE A 100 -0.50 -6.97 2.74
CA ILE A 100 0.13 -5.65 2.62
C ILE A 100 0.79 -5.46 1.25
N GLU A 101 1.49 -6.47 0.73
CA GLU A 101 2.08 -6.39 -0.62
C GLU A 101 1.02 -6.25 -1.73
N ALA A 102 -0.10 -6.97 -1.61
CA ALA A 102 -1.21 -6.85 -2.53
C ALA A 102 -1.83 -5.43 -2.50
N ASP A 103 -2.04 -4.89 -1.31
CA ASP A 103 -2.57 -3.54 -1.11
C ASP A 103 -1.62 -2.47 -1.65
N LEU A 104 -0.30 -2.60 -1.41
CA LEU A 104 0.72 -1.71 -1.98
C LEU A 104 0.67 -1.68 -3.50
N HIS A 105 0.55 -2.85 -4.13
CA HIS A 105 0.45 -2.95 -5.58
C HIS A 105 -0.85 -2.33 -6.12
N LEU A 106 -1.98 -2.52 -5.41
CA LEU A 106 -3.24 -1.88 -5.76
C LEU A 106 -3.13 -0.35 -5.68
N GLN A 107 -2.58 0.17 -4.58
CA GLN A 107 -2.40 1.61 -4.36
C GLN A 107 -1.43 2.23 -5.37
N SER A 108 -0.38 1.50 -5.78
CA SER A 108 0.51 1.95 -6.85
C SER A 108 -0.22 2.13 -8.19
N LYS A 109 -1.13 1.23 -8.56
CA LYS A 109 -1.97 1.38 -9.75
C LYS A 109 -2.94 2.56 -9.64
N GLU A 110 -3.54 2.75 -8.47
CA GLU A 110 -4.45 3.86 -8.22
C GLU A 110 -3.72 5.21 -8.28
N LYS A 111 -2.48 5.26 -7.77
CA LYS A 111 -1.60 6.43 -7.89
C LYS A 111 -1.38 6.81 -9.34
N ILE A 112 -0.95 5.87 -10.18
CA ILE A 112 -0.70 6.11 -11.61
C ILE A 112 -1.96 6.60 -12.32
N THR A 113 -3.12 5.98 -12.04
CA THR A 113 -4.40 6.41 -12.61
C THR A 113 -4.73 7.85 -12.21
N THR A 114 -4.56 8.18 -10.93
CA THR A 114 -4.85 9.52 -10.40
C THR A 114 -3.88 10.56 -10.96
N GLU A 115 -2.59 10.24 -11.13
CA GLU A 115 -1.61 11.11 -11.78
C GLU A 115 -1.98 11.40 -13.24
N ASN A 116 -2.49 10.39 -13.96
CA ASN A 116 -2.99 10.58 -15.32
C ASN A 116 -4.21 11.51 -15.37
N GLU A 117 -5.14 11.39 -14.42
CA GLU A 117 -6.27 12.30 -14.27
C GLU A 117 -5.80 13.74 -13.98
N CYS A 118 -4.81 13.92 -13.09
CA CYS A 118 -4.19 15.22 -12.82
C CYS A 118 -3.60 15.84 -14.09
N ASN A 119 -2.84 15.06 -14.86
CA ASN A 119 -2.23 15.52 -16.10
C ASN A 119 -3.29 15.97 -17.12
N LEU A 120 -4.37 15.20 -17.29
CA LEU A 120 -5.47 15.56 -18.19
C LEU A 120 -6.11 16.90 -17.78
N ILE A 121 -6.38 17.07 -16.48
CA ILE A 121 -7.01 18.28 -15.94
C ILE A 121 -6.08 19.49 -16.05
N TYR A 122 -4.76 19.29 -15.91
CA TYR A 122 -3.78 20.32 -16.18
C TYR A 122 -3.83 20.79 -17.64
N HIS A 123 -3.92 19.86 -18.60
CA HIS A 123 -4.08 20.20 -20.01
C HIS A 123 -5.40 20.92 -20.29
N MET A 124 -6.52 20.47 -19.71
CA MET A 124 -7.82 21.15 -19.83
C MET A 124 -7.76 22.57 -19.27
N SER A 125 -7.07 22.77 -18.16
CA SER A 125 -6.88 24.11 -17.58
C SER A 125 -6.06 25.06 -18.45
N ALA A 126 -5.15 24.54 -19.28
CA ALA A 126 -4.32 25.37 -20.15
C ALA A 126 -5.10 25.88 -21.38
N VAL A 127 -6.21 25.22 -21.73
CA VAL A 127 -7.02 25.56 -22.91
C VAL A 127 -8.39 26.18 -22.57
N ALA A 128 -8.77 26.19 -21.28
CA ALA A 128 -10.01 26.79 -20.77
C ALA A 128 -9.91 28.31 -20.54
#